data_AF-A0ABD4KUN9-F1
#
_entry.id   AF-A0ABD4KUN9-F1
#
_cell.length_a   1.000
_cell.length_b   1.000
_cell.length_c   1.000
_cell.angle_alpha   90.00
_cell.angle_beta   90.00
_cell.angle_gamma   90.00
#
_symmetry.space_group_name_H-M   'P 1'
#
loop_
_entity.id
_entity.type
_entity.pdbx_description
1 polymer ?
#
loop_
_entity_poly.entity_id
_entity_poly.type
_entity_poly.pdbx_seq_one_letter_code
_entity_poly.pdbx_strand_id
1 'polypeptide(L)'
;MAITIRTGANGSYKSAYAAYFVIFEALKAGRVVVTNIEGMQPLDAIQKRLDIEFPSTTRLIRIFSRDAEGIELWQHFFCWCPLGALIVIDECQDIFSKNIGFRMDKVFYRPLSEFLPKLPKDYESFFYSRYTPADMTNLDPSETDDRGRAEYDDQGRIIYPFSFNEGFQRHRKYNWDIELLSPDWGQIDSAIRAPAEQCFFHKGRDQFFWAKRKPYIYKHAKNTSTPVIPKGKDPNLTKKKIPLDAFLLYKSTATGIARASGALNVLAKNPALIAVFLIIILGIGYLTYGLSRLVFGSSSEIQDAQSNSTQSSVSQSSSVSNKADSSSNSSVSDGGNSNTAASGSGGPSGSGRLDGLRSMLGLYDIQNLYYTGHTTKKGPNGFKFFITLEAKTPEGTYYFDDTFLAANDIKYAHYDDCLLKLTKDNMNLNVFCKPRALDAPVPERAEVKLNSIF
;
A
#
# COMPACT_ATOMS: atom_id res chain seq x y z
N MET A 1 -13.79 -3.90 -8.88
CA MET A 1 -12.76 -4.84 -9.36
C MET A 1 -11.44 -4.11 -9.58
N ALA A 2 -10.31 -4.80 -9.44
CA ALA A 2 -8.98 -4.29 -9.77
C ALA A 2 -8.06 -5.40 -10.33
N ILE A 3 -7.12 -4.99 -11.18
CA ILE A 3 -5.90 -5.69 -11.51
C ILE A 3 -4.81 -5.22 -10.53
N THR A 4 -4.30 -6.15 -9.73
CA THR A 4 -3.18 -5.93 -8.81
C THR A 4 -1.97 -6.72 -9.29
N ILE A 5 -0.78 -6.11 -9.24
CA ILE A 5 0.49 -6.77 -9.56
C ILE A 5 1.39 -6.76 -8.32
N ARG A 6 1.88 -7.93 -7.92
CA ARG A 6 2.87 -8.10 -6.84
C ARG A 6 4.17 -8.65 -7.40
N THR A 7 5.26 -7.93 -7.18
CA THR A 7 6.60 -8.33 -7.63
C THR A 7 7.54 -8.52 -6.44
N GLY A 8 8.57 -9.34 -6.61
CA GLY A 8 9.63 -9.50 -5.62
C GLY A 8 10.27 -10.88 -5.65
N ALA A 9 11.59 -10.92 -5.39
CA ALA A 9 12.41 -12.13 -5.46
C ALA A 9 11.83 -13.33 -4.67
N ASN A 10 12.26 -14.54 -5.02
CA ASN A 10 11.82 -15.76 -4.33
C ASN A 10 12.13 -15.69 -2.82
N GLY A 11 11.17 -16.11 -1.99
CA GLY A 11 11.22 -15.88 -0.53
C GLY A 11 10.76 -14.48 -0.06
N SER A 12 10.29 -13.61 -0.96
CA SER A 12 9.69 -12.30 -0.62
C SER A 12 8.31 -12.38 0.06
N TYR A 13 7.71 -13.57 0.09
CA TYR A 13 6.33 -13.87 0.52
C TYR A 13 5.20 -13.40 -0.41
N LYS A 14 5.48 -13.07 -1.70
CA LYS A 14 4.44 -12.70 -2.69
C LYS A 14 3.26 -13.68 -2.75
N SER A 15 3.53 -14.97 -2.98
CA SER A 15 2.51 -16.03 -3.11
C SER A 15 1.83 -16.35 -1.78
N ALA A 16 2.55 -16.29 -0.66
CA ALA A 16 1.97 -16.51 0.67
C ALA A 16 1.03 -15.36 1.09
N TYR A 17 1.33 -14.12 0.67
CA TYR A 17 0.43 -12.99 0.82
C TYR A 17 -0.83 -13.20 -0.01
N ALA A 18 -0.70 -13.57 -1.28
CA ALA A 18 -1.82 -13.80 -2.17
C ALA A 18 -2.72 -14.95 -1.68
N ALA A 19 -2.14 -16.09 -1.31
CA ALA A 19 -2.86 -17.25 -0.79
C ALA A 19 -3.73 -16.89 0.44
N TYR A 20 -3.19 -16.14 1.40
CA TYR A 20 -3.91 -15.85 2.65
C TYR A 20 -4.75 -14.56 2.60
N PHE A 21 -4.21 -13.44 2.12
CA PHE A 21 -4.90 -12.14 2.19
C PHE A 21 -5.73 -11.80 0.96
N VAL A 22 -5.69 -12.63 -0.09
CA VAL A 22 -6.45 -12.40 -1.34
C VAL A 22 -7.34 -13.61 -1.65
N ILE A 23 -6.76 -14.79 -1.86
CA ILE A 23 -7.51 -16.01 -2.18
C ILE A 23 -8.38 -16.46 -1.01
N PHE A 24 -7.81 -16.67 0.17
CA PHE A 24 -8.56 -17.23 1.30
C PHE A 24 -9.69 -16.31 1.77
N GLU A 25 -9.46 -14.99 1.82
CA GLU A 25 -10.53 -14.02 2.12
C GLU A 25 -11.60 -13.98 1.02
N ALA A 26 -11.26 -14.13 -0.26
CA ALA A 26 -12.24 -14.26 -1.34
C ALA A 26 -13.07 -15.56 -1.24
N LEU A 27 -12.44 -16.69 -0.89
CA LEU A 27 -13.13 -17.97 -0.65
C LEU A 27 -14.08 -17.87 0.55
N LYS A 28 -13.69 -17.18 1.64
CA LYS A 28 -14.58 -16.86 2.77
C LYS A 28 -15.76 -15.98 2.36
N ALA A 29 -15.54 -15.05 1.44
CA ALA A 29 -16.56 -14.15 0.90
C ALA A 29 -17.48 -14.79 -0.17
N GLY A 30 -17.51 -16.12 -0.29
CA GLY A 30 -18.42 -16.80 -1.23
C GLY A 30 -17.98 -16.77 -2.69
N ARG A 31 -16.76 -16.31 -3.01
CA ARG A 31 -16.33 -16.07 -4.39
C ARG A 31 -15.77 -17.31 -5.09
N VAL A 32 -15.83 -17.25 -6.42
CA VAL A 32 -15.09 -18.13 -7.31
C VAL A 32 -13.65 -17.63 -7.43
N VAL A 33 -12.67 -18.51 -7.20
CA VAL A 33 -11.24 -18.23 -7.38
C VAL A 33 -10.65 -19.19 -8.41
N VAL A 34 -9.91 -18.65 -9.38
CA VAL A 34 -9.15 -19.39 -10.39
C VAL A 34 -7.66 -19.12 -10.16
N THR A 35 -6.83 -20.15 -9.98
CA THR A 35 -5.39 -19.93 -9.70
C THR A 35 -4.46 -21.05 -10.17
N ASN A 36 -3.20 -20.71 -10.44
CA ASN A 36 -2.10 -21.63 -10.72
C ASN A 36 -1.10 -21.81 -9.57
N ILE A 37 -1.30 -21.15 -8.40
CA ILE A 37 -0.35 -21.23 -7.27
C ILE A 37 0.01 -22.69 -6.98
N GLU A 38 1.30 -23.01 -7.10
CA GLU A 38 1.78 -24.39 -6.97
C GLU A 38 1.46 -24.95 -5.59
N GLY A 39 0.91 -26.17 -5.56
CA GLY A 39 0.58 -26.86 -4.31
C GLY A 39 -0.55 -26.21 -3.50
N MET A 40 -1.34 -25.29 -4.07
CA MET A 40 -2.59 -24.79 -3.49
C MET A 40 -3.52 -25.97 -3.17
N GLN A 41 -4.01 -26.04 -1.94
CA GLN A 41 -4.85 -27.14 -1.48
C GLN A 41 -6.24 -27.12 -2.12
N PRO A 42 -6.92 -28.27 -2.26
CA PRO A 42 -8.33 -28.30 -2.61
C PRO A 42 -9.18 -27.72 -1.47
N LEU A 43 -10.39 -27.27 -1.80
CA LEU A 43 -11.27 -26.53 -0.89
C LEU A 43 -11.59 -27.32 0.39
N ASP A 44 -11.89 -28.62 0.26
CA ASP A 44 -12.22 -29.52 1.36
C ASP A 44 -11.04 -29.70 2.34
N ALA A 45 -9.80 -29.76 1.82
CA ALA A 45 -8.61 -29.86 2.63
C ALA A 45 -8.27 -28.54 3.35
N ILE A 46 -8.69 -27.39 2.81
CA ILE A 46 -8.57 -26.10 3.49
C ILE A 46 -9.56 -26.04 4.66
N GLN A 47 -10.83 -26.39 4.42
CA GLN A 47 -11.87 -26.46 5.47
C GLN A 47 -11.43 -27.34 6.64
N LYS A 48 -11.00 -28.59 6.36
CA LYS A 48 -10.53 -29.55 7.38
C LYS A 48 -9.28 -29.09 8.14
N ARG A 49 -8.41 -28.26 7.56
CA ARG A 49 -7.16 -27.82 8.20
C ARG A 49 -7.29 -26.57 9.03
N LEU A 50 -8.25 -25.70 8.68
CA LEU A 50 -8.47 -24.43 9.35
C LEU A 50 -9.72 -24.43 10.23
N ASP A 51 -10.45 -25.55 10.26
CA ASP A 51 -11.70 -25.75 11.01
C ASP A 51 -12.76 -24.68 10.66
N ILE A 52 -13.05 -24.58 9.35
CA ILE A 52 -14.01 -23.61 8.80
C ILE A 52 -14.95 -24.24 7.78
N GLU A 53 -16.08 -23.59 7.56
CA GLU A 53 -16.96 -23.82 6.43
C GLU A 53 -16.92 -22.62 5.47
N PHE A 54 -16.89 -22.91 4.17
CA PHE A 54 -17.05 -21.90 3.13
C PHE A 54 -18.52 -21.83 2.67
N PRO A 55 -19.02 -20.66 2.22
CA PRO A 55 -20.33 -20.57 1.59
C PRO A 55 -20.47 -21.54 0.41
N SER A 56 -21.69 -22.03 0.16
CA SER A 56 -21.98 -22.96 -0.95
C SER A 56 -21.72 -22.38 -2.35
N THR A 57 -21.62 -21.05 -2.47
CA THR A 57 -21.25 -20.36 -3.72
C THR A 57 -19.73 -20.34 -3.98
N THR A 58 -18.92 -20.67 -2.97
CA THR A 58 -17.46 -20.68 -3.09
C THR A 58 -16.99 -21.81 -4.00
N ARG A 59 -16.12 -21.48 -4.97
CA ARG A 59 -15.48 -22.47 -5.82
C ARG A 59 -14.00 -22.15 -6.02
N LEU A 60 -13.15 -23.15 -5.87
CA LEU A 60 -11.71 -23.04 -6.12
C LEU A 60 -11.32 -23.88 -7.35
N ILE A 61 -10.97 -23.22 -8.44
CA ILE A 61 -10.49 -23.81 -9.69
C ILE A 61 -8.96 -23.68 -9.69
N ARG A 62 -8.26 -24.81 -9.83
CA ARG A 62 -6.79 -24.87 -9.80
C ARG A 62 -6.29 -25.42 -11.13
N ILE A 63 -5.64 -24.58 -11.92
CA ILE A 63 -5.07 -24.93 -13.23
C ILE A 63 -3.57 -24.64 -13.15
N PHE A 64 -2.72 -25.66 -13.22
CA PHE A 64 -1.28 -25.43 -13.20
C PHE A 64 -0.79 -24.83 -14.52
N SER A 65 0.40 -24.23 -14.51
CA SER A 65 1.02 -23.59 -15.68
C SER A 65 2.41 -24.18 -15.93
N ARG A 66 2.50 -25.53 -15.92
CA ARG A 66 3.77 -26.28 -16.02
C ARG A 66 3.85 -27.19 -17.26
N ASP A 67 2.79 -27.17 -18.06
CA ASP A 67 2.53 -28.02 -19.21
C ASP A 67 1.83 -27.19 -20.30
N ALA A 68 1.79 -27.69 -21.53
CA ALA A 68 1.28 -26.93 -22.67
C ALA A 68 -0.22 -26.61 -22.56
N GLU A 69 -1.04 -27.52 -22.02
CA GLU A 69 -2.49 -27.32 -21.90
C GLU A 69 -2.82 -26.30 -20.80
N GLY A 70 -2.12 -26.38 -19.67
CA GLY A 70 -2.18 -25.39 -18.59
C GLY A 70 -1.75 -24.00 -19.06
N ILE A 71 -0.64 -23.88 -19.79
CA ILE A 71 -0.18 -22.60 -20.37
C ILE A 71 -1.21 -22.07 -21.37
N GLU A 72 -1.76 -22.91 -22.25
CA GLU A 72 -2.78 -22.52 -23.22
C GLU A 72 -4.04 -21.98 -22.54
N LEU A 73 -4.53 -22.67 -21.49
CA LEU A 73 -5.64 -22.21 -20.65
C LEU A 73 -5.33 -20.83 -20.08
N TRP A 74 -4.17 -20.60 -19.48
CA TRP A 74 -3.83 -19.28 -18.91
C TRP A 74 -3.67 -18.19 -19.96
N GLN A 75 -3.12 -18.50 -21.13
CA GLN A 75 -3.06 -17.56 -22.26
C GLN A 75 -4.47 -17.21 -22.78
N HIS A 76 -5.45 -18.10 -22.64
CA HIS A 76 -6.84 -17.88 -23.04
C HIS A 76 -7.80 -17.74 -21.85
N PHE A 77 -7.32 -17.29 -20.68
CA PHE A 77 -8.15 -17.19 -19.46
C PHE A 77 -9.45 -16.40 -19.71
N PHE A 78 -9.37 -15.37 -20.55
CA PHE A 78 -10.48 -14.51 -20.93
C PHE A 78 -11.55 -15.19 -21.79
N CYS A 79 -11.35 -16.44 -22.24
CA CYS A 79 -12.33 -17.24 -22.99
C CYS A 79 -13.16 -18.17 -22.08
N TRP A 80 -12.63 -18.58 -20.92
CA TRP A 80 -13.23 -19.63 -20.08
C TRP A 80 -13.32 -19.28 -18.58
N CYS A 81 -12.66 -18.22 -18.08
CA CYS A 81 -12.83 -17.77 -16.71
C CYS A 81 -14.28 -17.27 -16.47
N PRO A 82 -14.93 -17.64 -15.35
CA PRO A 82 -16.33 -17.33 -15.13
C PRO A 82 -16.52 -15.87 -14.68
N LEU A 83 -17.70 -15.31 -14.94
CA LEU A 83 -18.06 -13.94 -14.50
C LEU A 83 -17.95 -13.79 -12.96
N GLY A 84 -17.38 -12.67 -12.53
CA GLY A 84 -17.19 -12.35 -11.10
C GLY A 84 -15.99 -13.01 -10.41
N ALA A 85 -15.18 -13.79 -11.14
CA ALA A 85 -14.05 -14.51 -10.58
C ALA A 85 -12.94 -13.60 -10.02
N LEU A 86 -12.28 -14.06 -8.96
CA LEU A 86 -10.92 -13.66 -8.63
C LEU A 86 -9.95 -14.58 -9.38
N ILE A 87 -9.03 -14.02 -10.14
CA ILE A 87 -8.06 -14.73 -10.98
C ILE A 87 -6.66 -14.44 -10.43
N VAL A 88 -5.95 -15.45 -9.92
CA VAL A 88 -4.64 -15.28 -9.29
C VAL A 88 -3.57 -16.08 -10.01
N ILE A 89 -2.68 -15.37 -10.72
CA ILE A 89 -1.66 -15.93 -11.60
C ILE A 89 -0.28 -15.69 -10.99
N ASP A 90 0.29 -16.72 -10.36
CA ASP A 90 1.68 -16.75 -9.92
C ASP A 90 2.62 -16.99 -11.09
N GLU A 91 3.86 -16.51 -10.97
CA GLU A 91 4.90 -16.57 -12.00
C GLU A 91 4.39 -16.13 -13.40
N CYS A 92 3.60 -15.04 -13.47
CA CYS A 92 2.89 -14.66 -14.70
C CYS A 92 3.80 -14.30 -15.89
N GLN A 93 5.08 -14.00 -15.63
CA GLN A 93 6.10 -13.82 -16.66
C GLN A 93 6.37 -15.11 -17.45
N ASP A 94 6.21 -16.28 -16.82
CA ASP A 94 6.39 -17.60 -17.43
C ASP A 94 5.16 -18.01 -18.29
N ILE A 95 4.19 -17.11 -18.44
CA ILE A 95 2.98 -17.29 -19.26
C ILE A 95 2.83 -16.18 -20.30
N PHE A 96 3.13 -14.93 -19.91
CA PHE A 96 2.82 -13.73 -20.70
C PHE A 96 4.05 -12.91 -21.15
N SER A 97 5.29 -13.41 -20.97
CA SER A 97 6.48 -12.68 -21.43
C SER A 97 6.81 -12.94 -22.90
N LYS A 98 7.20 -11.88 -23.62
CA LYS A 98 7.79 -11.98 -24.96
C LYS A 98 9.03 -12.90 -25.00
N ASN A 99 9.74 -13.02 -23.88
CA ASN A 99 10.94 -13.86 -23.76
C ASN A 99 10.67 -15.36 -23.93
N ILE A 100 9.45 -15.82 -23.64
CA ILE A 100 9.00 -17.20 -23.86
C ILE A 100 8.22 -17.36 -25.18
N GLY A 101 8.26 -16.36 -26.05
CA GLY A 101 7.54 -16.37 -27.33
C GLY A 101 6.05 -15.97 -27.24
N PHE A 102 5.55 -15.50 -26.08
CA PHE A 102 4.16 -15.05 -25.98
C PHE A 102 3.90 -13.84 -26.88
N ARG A 103 2.84 -13.93 -27.70
CA ARG A 103 2.42 -12.92 -28.68
C ARG A 103 0.98 -12.52 -28.43
N MET A 104 0.79 -11.55 -27.53
CA MET A 104 -0.52 -10.98 -27.19
C MET A 104 -1.34 -10.57 -28.42
N ASP A 105 -0.69 -10.09 -29.49
CA ASP A 105 -1.30 -9.71 -30.77
C ASP A 105 -1.83 -10.88 -31.62
N LYS A 106 -1.63 -12.12 -31.16
CA LYS A 106 -2.07 -13.36 -31.81
C LYS A 106 -3.06 -14.18 -30.97
N VAL A 107 -3.40 -13.70 -29.77
CA VAL A 107 -4.27 -14.41 -28.83
C VAL A 107 -5.68 -13.81 -28.87
N PHE A 108 -6.57 -14.52 -29.55
CA PHE A 108 -7.96 -14.13 -29.81
C PHE A 108 -8.95 -15.08 -29.11
N TYR A 109 -10.21 -14.66 -29.07
CA TYR A 109 -11.31 -15.45 -28.54
C TYR A 109 -11.42 -16.82 -29.23
N ARG A 110 -11.67 -17.85 -28.42
CA ARG A 110 -12.03 -19.21 -28.86
C ARG A 110 -13.22 -19.70 -28.03
N PRO A 111 -14.14 -20.50 -28.61
CA PRO A 111 -15.34 -20.96 -27.91
C PRO A 111 -14.99 -21.82 -26.70
N LEU A 112 -15.83 -21.74 -25.66
CA LEU A 112 -15.66 -22.49 -24.40
C LEU A 112 -15.46 -24.00 -24.64
N SER A 113 -16.13 -24.56 -25.65
CA SER A 113 -16.07 -25.99 -26.02
C SER A 113 -14.67 -26.51 -26.32
N GLU A 114 -13.74 -25.68 -26.80
CA GLU A 114 -12.33 -26.08 -27.00
C GLU A 114 -11.59 -26.30 -25.66
N PHE A 115 -12.04 -25.65 -24.59
CA PHE A 115 -11.42 -25.69 -23.27
C PHE A 115 -12.07 -26.72 -22.34
N LEU A 116 -13.34 -27.07 -22.56
CA LEU A 116 -14.08 -28.03 -21.72
C LEU A 116 -13.35 -29.37 -21.46
N PRO A 117 -12.66 -30.01 -22.43
CA PRO A 117 -11.92 -31.25 -22.19
C PRO A 117 -10.78 -31.11 -21.16
N LYS A 118 -10.27 -29.90 -20.95
CA LYS A 118 -9.17 -29.54 -20.04
C LYS A 118 -9.67 -28.99 -18.69
N LEU A 119 -10.99 -28.91 -18.51
CA LEU A 119 -11.65 -28.31 -17.35
C LEU A 119 -12.49 -29.36 -16.59
N PRO A 120 -12.97 -29.07 -15.36
CA PRO A 120 -13.84 -29.99 -14.62
C PRO A 120 -15.10 -30.40 -15.41
N LYS A 121 -15.60 -31.63 -15.22
CA LYS A 121 -16.73 -32.16 -16.01
C LYS A 121 -18.04 -31.38 -15.86
N ASP A 122 -18.24 -30.71 -14.71
CA ASP A 122 -19.40 -29.88 -14.41
C ASP A 122 -19.23 -28.40 -14.85
N TYR A 123 -18.07 -28.07 -15.44
CA TYR A 123 -17.65 -26.69 -15.64
C TYR A 123 -18.54 -25.91 -16.59
N GLU A 124 -19.05 -26.53 -17.66
CA GLU A 124 -19.94 -25.87 -18.62
C GLU A 124 -21.22 -25.36 -17.95
N SER A 125 -21.94 -26.23 -17.23
CA SER A 125 -23.14 -25.85 -16.49
C SER A 125 -22.86 -24.78 -15.43
N PHE A 126 -21.73 -24.89 -14.74
CA PHE A 126 -21.31 -23.91 -13.75
C PHE A 126 -20.96 -22.56 -14.37
N PHE A 127 -20.26 -22.55 -15.51
CA PHE A 127 -19.87 -21.34 -16.22
C PHE A 127 -21.12 -20.60 -16.70
N TYR A 128 -22.08 -21.30 -17.32
CA TYR A 128 -23.34 -20.69 -17.75
C TYR A 128 -24.24 -20.26 -16.59
N SER A 129 -24.19 -20.93 -15.42
CA SER A 129 -24.92 -20.48 -14.22
C SER A 129 -24.38 -19.18 -13.59
N ARG A 130 -23.34 -18.55 -14.17
CA ARG A 130 -22.82 -17.24 -13.73
C ARG A 130 -23.38 -16.06 -14.52
N TYR A 131 -24.08 -16.32 -15.62
CA TYR A 131 -24.72 -15.27 -16.40
C TYR A 131 -26.05 -14.86 -15.78
N THR A 132 -26.33 -13.56 -15.84
CA THR A 132 -27.68 -13.01 -15.73
C THR A 132 -28.07 -12.59 -17.15
N PRO A 133 -28.89 -13.39 -17.87
CA PRO A 133 -29.26 -13.05 -19.24
C PRO A 133 -30.01 -11.72 -19.32
N ALA A 134 -29.68 -10.89 -20.30
CA ALA A 134 -30.45 -9.71 -20.65
C ALA A 134 -31.75 -10.09 -21.37
N ASP A 135 -32.77 -9.23 -21.26
CA ASP A 135 -34.01 -9.39 -22.02
C ASP A 135 -33.80 -8.89 -23.45
N MET A 136 -33.50 -9.83 -24.34
CA MET A 136 -33.29 -9.58 -25.77
C MET A 136 -34.53 -9.00 -26.49
N THR A 137 -35.71 -8.98 -25.86
CA THR A 137 -36.92 -8.36 -26.42
C THR A 137 -37.07 -6.89 -26.05
N ASN A 138 -36.43 -6.44 -24.95
CA ASN A 138 -36.53 -5.09 -24.40
C ASN A 138 -35.13 -4.51 -24.08
N LEU A 139 -34.20 -4.62 -25.03
CA LEU A 139 -32.88 -3.98 -24.91
C LEU A 139 -33.01 -2.46 -24.91
N ASP A 140 -32.21 -1.79 -24.08
CA ASP A 140 -32.09 -0.33 -24.13
C ASP A 140 -31.42 0.09 -25.46
N PRO A 141 -31.79 1.23 -26.07
CA PRO A 141 -31.14 1.72 -27.28
C PRO A 141 -29.61 1.87 -27.19
N SER A 142 -29.05 1.98 -25.98
CA SER A 142 -27.60 2.01 -25.73
C SER A 142 -26.92 0.63 -25.69
N GLU A 143 -27.68 -0.47 -25.63
CA GLU A 143 -27.16 -1.85 -25.63
C GLU A 143 -27.05 -2.45 -27.05
N THR A 144 -27.49 -1.72 -28.07
CA THR A 144 -27.42 -2.10 -29.49
C THR A 144 -26.62 -1.05 -30.26
N ASP A 145 -25.69 -1.48 -31.11
CA ASP A 145 -24.93 -0.55 -31.96
C ASP A 145 -25.67 -0.11 -33.23
N ASP A 146 -25.16 0.91 -33.93
CA ASP A 146 -25.72 1.42 -35.20
C ASP A 146 -25.76 0.37 -36.34
N ARG A 147 -25.17 -0.81 -36.15
CA ARG A 147 -25.21 -1.95 -37.08
C ARG A 147 -26.29 -2.97 -36.70
N GLY A 148 -27.10 -2.69 -35.67
CA GLY A 148 -28.12 -3.57 -35.12
C GLY A 148 -27.55 -4.75 -34.33
N ARG A 149 -26.32 -4.66 -33.79
CA ARG A 149 -25.72 -5.72 -32.97
C ARG A 149 -25.82 -5.38 -31.49
N ALA A 150 -26.44 -6.26 -30.72
CA ALA A 150 -26.44 -6.20 -29.27
C ALA A 150 -25.05 -6.46 -28.66
N GLU A 151 -24.82 -6.00 -27.44
CA GLU A 151 -23.65 -6.39 -26.62
C GLU A 151 -23.71 -7.85 -26.10
N TYR A 152 -24.84 -8.52 -26.35
CA TYR A 152 -25.18 -9.87 -25.88
C TYR A 152 -25.27 -10.85 -27.06
N ASP A 153 -25.12 -12.15 -26.78
CA ASP A 153 -25.41 -13.20 -27.75
C ASP A 153 -26.91 -13.52 -27.87
N ASP A 154 -27.26 -14.45 -28.75
CA ASP A 154 -28.64 -14.87 -29.03
C ASP A 154 -29.40 -15.42 -27.79
N GLN A 155 -28.70 -15.70 -26.69
CA GLN A 155 -29.27 -16.15 -25.42
C GLN A 155 -29.24 -15.06 -24.33
N GLY A 156 -29.00 -13.79 -24.69
CA GLY A 156 -28.89 -12.68 -23.75
C GLY A 156 -27.63 -12.71 -22.89
N ARG A 157 -26.63 -13.54 -23.22
CA ARG A 157 -25.39 -13.66 -22.45
C ARG A 157 -24.38 -12.62 -22.89
N ILE A 158 -23.70 -11.99 -21.94
CA ILE A 158 -22.65 -11.01 -22.23
C ILE A 158 -21.53 -11.62 -23.09
N ILE A 159 -21.22 -10.98 -24.22
CA ILE A 159 -20.17 -11.46 -25.13
C ILE A 159 -18.79 -11.30 -24.47
N TYR A 160 -18.01 -12.38 -24.47
CA TYR A 160 -16.66 -12.42 -23.90
C TYR A 160 -15.63 -11.65 -24.75
N PRO A 161 -14.48 -11.22 -24.19
CA PRO A 161 -13.50 -10.38 -24.89
C PRO A 161 -12.98 -11.01 -26.18
N PHE A 162 -12.86 -10.23 -27.25
CA PHE A 162 -12.41 -10.75 -28.54
C PHE A 162 -10.90 -11.02 -28.59
N SER A 163 -10.12 -10.33 -27.75
CA SER A 163 -8.66 -10.50 -27.66
C SER A 163 -8.16 -10.49 -26.23
N PHE A 164 -6.96 -11.03 -26.00
CA PHE A 164 -6.29 -11.00 -24.70
C PHE A 164 -6.20 -9.59 -24.10
N ASN A 165 -5.88 -8.60 -24.94
CA ASN A 165 -5.73 -7.20 -24.53
C ASN A 165 -7.08 -6.62 -24.05
N GLU A 166 -8.19 -6.96 -24.72
CA GLU A 166 -9.53 -6.61 -24.24
C GLU A 166 -9.86 -7.32 -22.93
N GLY A 167 -9.46 -8.58 -22.74
CA GLY A 167 -9.68 -9.32 -21.49
C GLY A 167 -9.04 -8.64 -20.28
N PHE A 168 -7.86 -8.03 -20.46
CA PHE A 168 -7.24 -7.20 -19.43
C PHE A 168 -7.87 -5.80 -19.32
N GLN A 169 -8.04 -5.06 -20.41
CA GLN A 169 -8.56 -3.69 -20.34
C GLN A 169 -10.02 -3.61 -19.88
N ARG A 170 -10.85 -4.57 -20.31
CA ARG A 170 -12.29 -4.64 -20.03
C ARG A 170 -12.64 -5.57 -18.87
N HIS A 171 -11.66 -5.99 -18.05
CA HIS A 171 -11.87 -6.91 -16.92
C HIS A 171 -13.03 -6.50 -15.98
N ARG A 172 -13.29 -5.18 -15.85
CA ARG A 172 -14.44 -4.62 -15.11
C ARG A 172 -15.80 -5.03 -15.70
N LYS A 173 -15.95 -5.15 -17.02
CA LYS A 173 -17.21 -5.56 -17.68
C LYS A 173 -17.62 -6.99 -17.29
N TYR A 174 -16.64 -7.84 -16.94
CA TYR A 174 -16.84 -9.24 -16.57
C TYR A 174 -16.76 -9.50 -15.06
N ASN A 175 -16.67 -8.42 -14.27
CA ASN A 175 -16.46 -8.45 -12.81
C ASN A 175 -15.22 -9.26 -12.36
N TRP A 176 -14.17 -9.30 -13.19
CA TRP A 176 -12.91 -9.98 -12.85
C TRP A 176 -11.98 -9.11 -11.99
N ASP A 177 -11.55 -9.67 -10.86
CA ASP A 177 -10.36 -9.20 -10.14
C ASP A 177 -9.17 -10.06 -10.57
N ILE A 178 -8.03 -9.43 -10.87
CA ILE A 178 -6.84 -10.15 -11.36
C ILE A 178 -5.65 -9.83 -10.45
N GLU A 179 -5.01 -10.83 -9.87
CA GLU A 179 -3.84 -10.71 -9.01
C GLU A 179 -2.66 -11.42 -9.69
N LEU A 180 -1.74 -10.65 -10.27
CA LEU A 180 -0.57 -11.15 -10.97
C LEU A 180 0.65 -11.14 -10.04
N LEU A 181 1.35 -12.25 -9.93
CA LEU A 181 2.59 -12.35 -9.17
C LEU A 181 3.76 -12.66 -10.11
N SER A 182 4.91 -12.02 -9.89
CA SER A 182 6.13 -12.19 -10.68
C SER A 182 7.37 -12.01 -9.79
N PRO A 183 8.54 -12.61 -10.08
CA PRO A 183 9.76 -12.35 -9.31
C PRO A 183 10.33 -10.98 -9.66
N ASP A 184 10.13 -10.50 -10.89
CA ASP A 184 10.63 -9.23 -11.41
C ASP A 184 9.53 -8.39 -12.07
N TRP A 185 9.54 -7.09 -11.78
CA TRP A 185 8.72 -6.11 -12.46
C TRP A 185 9.11 -5.93 -13.93
N GLY A 186 10.40 -6.01 -14.25
CA GLY A 186 10.93 -5.84 -15.60
C GLY A 186 10.36 -6.82 -16.64
N GLN A 187 10.01 -8.04 -16.23
CA GLN A 187 9.64 -9.14 -17.13
C GLN A 187 8.17 -9.18 -17.57
N ILE A 188 7.28 -8.45 -16.88
CA ILE A 188 5.85 -8.35 -17.23
C ILE A 188 5.70 -7.38 -18.42
N ASP A 189 4.92 -7.69 -19.45
CA ASP A 189 4.76 -6.74 -20.58
C ASP A 189 4.08 -5.43 -20.14
N SER A 190 4.51 -4.29 -20.71
CA SER A 190 3.96 -2.97 -20.40
C SER A 190 2.46 -2.86 -20.69
N ALA A 191 1.94 -3.57 -21.68
CA ALA A 191 0.50 -3.61 -21.97
C ALA A 191 -0.32 -4.26 -20.85
N ILE A 192 0.26 -5.24 -20.14
CA ILE A 192 -0.35 -5.90 -18.97
C ILE A 192 -0.23 -5.01 -17.72
N ARG A 193 0.86 -4.24 -17.60
CA ARG A 193 1.05 -3.27 -16.50
C ARG A 193 0.15 -2.04 -16.63
N ALA A 194 -0.20 -1.61 -17.84
CA ALA A 194 -0.97 -0.39 -18.10
C ALA A 194 -2.34 -0.34 -17.38
N PRO A 195 -3.22 -1.36 -17.45
CA PRO A 195 -4.50 -1.33 -16.75
C PRO A 195 -4.38 -1.46 -15.22
N ALA A 196 -3.34 -2.09 -14.68
CA ALA A 196 -3.21 -2.40 -13.25
C ALA A 196 -3.40 -1.21 -12.29
N GLU A 197 -4.40 -1.23 -11.42
CA GLU A 197 -4.67 -0.14 -10.45
C GLU A 197 -3.65 -0.10 -9.31
N GLN A 198 -3.09 -1.26 -8.93
CA GLN A 198 -2.20 -1.35 -7.79
C GLN A 198 -0.97 -2.20 -8.11
N CYS A 199 0.22 -1.63 -7.89
CA CYS A 199 1.49 -2.31 -8.07
C CYS A 199 2.24 -2.32 -6.74
N PHE A 200 2.67 -3.50 -6.30
CA PHE A 200 3.35 -3.70 -5.01
C PHE A 200 4.67 -4.44 -5.20
N PHE A 201 5.71 -3.97 -4.53
CA PHE A 201 7.00 -4.63 -4.45
C PHE A 201 7.22 -5.25 -3.05
N HIS A 202 7.50 -6.54 -3.01
CA HIS A 202 7.69 -7.35 -1.81
C HIS A 202 9.18 -7.60 -1.58
N LYS A 203 9.65 -7.29 -0.37
CA LYS A 203 11.02 -7.59 0.07
C LYS A 203 11.00 -8.39 1.37
N GLY A 204 11.49 -9.63 1.29
CA GLY A 204 11.67 -10.52 2.45
C GLY A 204 12.67 -9.95 3.46
N ARG A 205 12.49 -10.26 4.74
CA ARG A 205 13.26 -9.68 5.86
C ARG A 205 13.70 -10.70 6.92
N ASP A 206 13.64 -11.99 6.59
CA ASP A 206 13.87 -13.09 7.53
C ASP A 206 15.30 -13.18 8.07
N GLN A 207 16.26 -12.47 7.46
CA GLN A 207 17.60 -12.22 8.00
C GLN A 207 17.57 -11.62 9.42
N PHE A 208 16.49 -10.88 9.75
CA PHE A 208 16.29 -10.30 11.07
C PHE A 208 15.25 -11.11 11.85
N PHE A 209 15.64 -11.69 12.99
CA PHE A 209 14.77 -12.58 13.77
C PHE A 209 13.42 -11.93 14.17
N TRP A 210 13.41 -10.62 14.45
CA TRP A 210 12.20 -9.84 14.78
C TRP A 210 11.29 -9.54 13.58
N ALA A 211 11.79 -9.70 12.36
CA ALA A 211 11.09 -9.45 11.10
C ALA A 211 10.76 -10.74 10.31
N LYS A 212 10.94 -11.92 10.90
CA LYS A 212 10.55 -13.21 10.32
C LYS A 212 9.07 -13.20 9.88
N ARG A 213 8.80 -13.53 8.62
CA ARG A 213 7.47 -13.44 7.97
C ARG A 213 6.84 -12.03 7.99
N LYS A 214 7.63 -10.97 8.15
CA LYS A 214 7.17 -9.56 8.07
C LYS A 214 7.87 -8.86 6.89
N PRO A 215 7.54 -9.23 5.64
CA PRO A 215 8.07 -8.56 4.46
C PRO A 215 7.73 -7.07 4.46
N TYR A 216 8.54 -6.31 3.74
CA TYR A 216 8.15 -4.98 3.28
C TYR A 216 7.30 -5.09 2.03
N ILE A 217 6.21 -4.34 1.98
CA ILE A 217 5.27 -4.30 0.85
C ILE A 217 5.12 -2.82 0.49
N TYR A 218 5.79 -2.42 -0.59
CA TYR A 218 5.84 -1.03 -1.06
C TYR A 218 4.92 -0.85 -2.26
N LYS A 219 3.89 0.00 -2.14
CA LYS A 219 3.07 0.41 -3.29
C LYS A 219 3.85 1.38 -4.17
N HIS A 220 3.91 1.15 -5.47
CA HIS A 220 4.63 2.00 -6.42
C HIS A 220 3.78 2.33 -7.66
N ALA A 221 4.20 3.34 -8.42
CA ALA A 221 3.53 3.76 -9.65
C ALA A 221 3.84 2.81 -10.83
N LYS A 222 2.92 2.73 -11.81
CA LYS A 222 3.02 1.85 -13.00
C LYS A 222 4.19 2.21 -13.92
N ASN A 223 4.64 3.46 -13.91
CA ASN A 223 5.75 3.98 -14.71
C ASN A 223 7.13 3.80 -14.04
N THR A 224 7.21 3.12 -12.88
CA THR A 224 8.48 2.84 -12.20
C THR A 224 9.32 1.87 -13.04
N SER A 225 10.57 2.21 -13.37
CA SER A 225 11.46 1.29 -14.10
C SER A 225 11.87 0.08 -13.27
N THR A 226 12.39 0.34 -12.07
CA THR A 226 12.82 -0.71 -11.11
C THR A 226 12.28 -0.35 -9.72
N PRO A 227 11.35 -1.11 -9.14
CA PRO A 227 10.84 -0.81 -7.82
C PRO A 227 11.89 -1.13 -6.75
N VAL A 228 12.12 -0.18 -5.85
CA VAL A 228 13.08 -0.29 -4.75
C VAL A 228 12.40 0.18 -3.47
N ILE A 229 12.67 -0.49 -2.35
CA ILE A 229 12.18 -0.03 -1.04
C ILE A 229 12.80 1.33 -0.69
N PRO A 230 12.01 2.36 -0.35
CA PRO A 230 12.51 3.65 0.11
C PRO A 230 13.44 3.54 1.32
N LYS A 231 14.45 4.42 1.39
CA LYS A 231 15.42 4.44 2.52
C LYS A 231 14.85 5.08 3.80
N GLY A 232 13.79 5.89 3.69
CA GLY A 232 13.17 6.63 4.79
C GLY A 232 11.81 6.06 5.24
N LYS A 233 11.08 6.85 6.04
CA LYS A 233 9.64 6.63 6.26
C LYS A 233 8.91 7.00 4.96
N ASP A 234 8.06 6.10 4.48
CA ASP A 234 7.26 6.30 3.28
C ASP A 234 5.84 5.76 3.54
N PRO A 235 4.76 6.52 3.24
CA PRO A 235 3.39 6.10 3.53
C PRO A 235 2.95 4.85 2.73
N ASN A 236 3.53 4.61 1.55
CA ASN A 236 3.26 3.41 0.75
C ASN A 236 4.00 2.16 1.24
N LEU A 237 4.93 2.29 2.19
CA LEU A 237 5.72 1.18 2.72
C LEU A 237 5.04 0.51 3.91
N THR A 238 4.24 -0.52 3.61
CA THR A 238 3.52 -1.31 4.64
C THR A 238 4.31 -2.56 5.07
N LYS A 239 3.94 -3.10 6.23
CA LYS A 239 4.61 -4.27 6.86
C LYS A 239 3.56 -5.26 7.36
N LYS A 240 3.09 -6.18 6.51
CA LYS A 240 2.07 -7.18 6.91
C LYS A 240 2.74 -8.48 7.34
N LYS A 241 2.44 -8.97 8.55
CA LYS A 241 2.93 -10.28 9.01
C LYS A 241 2.13 -11.38 8.32
N ILE A 242 2.82 -12.28 7.62
CA ILE A 242 2.21 -13.46 7.01
C ILE A 242 1.93 -14.49 8.13
N PRO A 243 0.68 -14.94 8.34
CA PRO A 243 0.33 -15.95 9.34
C PRO A 243 0.97 -17.32 9.01
N LEU A 244 0.93 -18.27 9.95
CA LEU A 244 1.44 -19.63 9.66
C LEU A 244 0.47 -20.39 8.77
N ASP A 245 -0.82 -20.10 8.90
CA ASP A 245 -1.94 -20.69 8.18
C ASP A 245 -1.82 -20.48 6.67
N ALA A 246 -1.15 -19.40 6.25
CA ALA A 246 -0.77 -19.18 4.85
C ALA A 246 -0.01 -20.37 4.25
N PHE A 247 0.84 -21.07 5.02
CA PHE A 247 1.59 -22.25 4.58
C PHE A 247 0.83 -23.57 4.78
N LEU A 248 -0.39 -23.51 5.33
CA LEU A 248 -1.34 -24.64 5.33
C LEU A 248 -2.21 -24.63 4.06
N LEU A 249 -2.47 -23.44 3.50
CA LEU A 249 -3.21 -23.20 2.26
C LEU A 249 -2.48 -23.67 0.99
N TYR A 250 -1.15 -23.57 0.94
CA TYR A 250 -0.35 -24.02 -0.21
C TYR A 250 1.02 -24.59 0.20
N LYS A 251 1.57 -25.50 -0.62
CA LYS A 251 2.93 -26.05 -0.42
C LYS A 251 3.96 -25.12 -1.06
N SER A 252 4.71 -24.36 -0.27
CA SER A 252 5.61 -23.30 -0.74
C SER A 252 6.91 -23.74 -1.43
N THR A 253 7.00 -24.97 -1.93
CA THR A 253 8.02 -25.51 -2.86
C THR A 253 7.69 -26.99 -3.11
N ALA A 254 7.77 -27.46 -4.36
CA ALA A 254 7.65 -28.89 -4.68
C ALA A 254 8.64 -29.79 -3.92
N THR A 255 9.82 -29.27 -3.55
CA THR A 255 10.88 -30.00 -2.82
C THR A 255 10.74 -30.01 -1.30
N GLY A 256 9.82 -29.23 -0.70
CA GLY A 256 9.58 -29.18 0.75
C GLY A 256 10.70 -28.59 1.63
N ILE A 257 11.90 -28.38 1.09
CA ILE A 257 13.11 -27.96 1.82
C ILE A 257 13.09 -26.45 2.17
N ALA A 258 12.38 -25.62 1.40
CA ALA A 258 12.41 -24.15 1.57
C ALA A 258 11.58 -23.60 2.76
N ARG A 259 11.41 -24.37 3.84
CA ARG A 259 10.88 -23.86 5.12
C ARG A 259 11.88 -22.97 5.89
N ALA A 260 13.13 -22.93 5.44
CA ALA A 260 14.15 -22.03 5.93
C ALA A 260 15.08 -21.56 4.81
N SER A 261 14.59 -20.68 3.91
CA SER A 261 15.47 -19.79 3.15
C SER A 261 16.06 -18.71 4.07
N GLY A 262 16.81 -19.16 5.09
CA GLY A 262 17.62 -18.31 5.94
C GLY A 262 18.78 -17.77 5.12
N ALA A 263 18.53 -16.69 4.37
CA ALA A 263 19.59 -15.90 3.76
C ALA A 263 20.62 -15.59 4.86
N LEU A 264 21.88 -15.96 4.61
CA LEU A 264 22.86 -16.35 5.63
C LEU A 264 22.81 -15.49 6.92
N ASN A 265 22.74 -16.15 8.08
CA ASN A 265 23.03 -15.53 9.37
C ASN A 265 24.52 -15.20 9.48
N VAL A 266 24.99 -14.19 8.73
CA VAL A 266 26.39 -13.72 8.75
C VAL A 266 26.80 -13.26 10.16
N LEU A 267 25.85 -12.70 10.92
CA LEU A 267 26.08 -12.18 12.27
C LEU A 267 26.33 -13.29 13.32
N ALA A 268 25.72 -14.47 13.16
CA ALA A 268 25.81 -15.57 14.14
C ALA A 268 26.92 -16.59 13.81
N LYS A 269 27.54 -16.51 12.62
CA LYS A 269 28.62 -17.41 12.18
C LYS A 269 30.02 -16.78 12.22
N ASN A 270 30.16 -15.52 12.62
CA ASN A 270 31.46 -14.88 12.76
C ASN A 270 31.88 -14.79 14.25
N PRO A 271 32.77 -15.68 14.74
CA PRO A 271 33.18 -15.70 16.14
C PRO A 271 33.90 -14.40 16.58
N ALA A 272 34.53 -13.67 15.65
CA ALA A 272 35.16 -12.40 15.96
C ALA A 272 34.14 -11.31 16.36
N LEU A 273 32.96 -11.26 15.73
CA LEU A 273 31.91 -10.32 16.11
C LEU A 273 31.29 -10.65 17.48
N ILE A 274 31.18 -11.94 17.81
CA ILE A 274 30.70 -12.39 19.13
C ILE A 274 31.73 -12.02 20.21
N ALA A 275 33.03 -12.21 19.95
CA ALA A 275 34.10 -11.81 20.86
C ALA A 275 34.11 -10.29 21.11
N VAL A 276 33.98 -9.46 20.07
CA VAL A 276 33.88 -8.00 20.21
C VAL A 276 32.65 -7.59 21.04
N PHE A 277 31.50 -8.23 20.83
CA PHE A 277 30.30 -7.93 21.62
C PHE A 277 30.43 -8.30 23.10
N LEU A 278 31.10 -9.42 23.40
CA LEU A 278 31.44 -9.82 24.78
C LEU A 278 32.43 -8.85 25.43
N ILE A 279 33.45 -8.38 24.71
CA ILE A 279 34.39 -7.38 25.21
C ILE A 279 33.68 -6.05 25.54
N ILE A 280 32.72 -5.63 24.70
CA ILE A 280 31.91 -4.42 24.97
C ILE A 280 31.07 -4.60 26.24
N ILE A 281 30.40 -5.76 26.41
CA ILE A 281 29.62 -6.06 27.63
C ILE A 281 30.50 -6.09 28.87
N LEU A 282 31.68 -6.73 28.81
CA LEU A 282 32.64 -6.77 29.91
C LEU A 282 33.20 -5.38 30.24
N GLY A 283 33.47 -4.55 29.24
CA GLY A 283 33.88 -3.16 29.42
C GLY A 283 32.81 -2.31 30.11
N ILE A 284 31.54 -2.47 29.72
CA ILE A 284 30.40 -1.81 30.40
C ILE A 284 30.25 -2.32 31.84
N GLY A 285 30.40 -3.63 32.08
CA GLY A 285 30.39 -4.21 33.42
C GLY A 285 31.53 -3.71 34.32
N TYR A 286 32.73 -3.55 33.78
CA TYR A 286 33.87 -2.98 34.50
C TYR A 286 33.67 -1.49 34.81
N LEU A 287 33.11 -0.73 33.85
CA LEU A 287 32.79 0.69 34.03
C LEU A 287 31.74 0.89 35.14
N THR A 288 30.66 0.11 35.13
CA THR A 288 29.61 0.19 36.17
C THR A 288 30.13 -0.30 37.52
N TYR A 289 31.00 -1.32 37.56
CA TYR A 289 31.69 -1.73 38.78
C TYR A 289 32.57 -0.61 39.36
N GLY A 290 33.39 0.04 38.53
CA GLY A 290 34.23 1.18 38.94
C GLY A 290 33.42 2.36 39.47
N LEU A 291 32.35 2.75 38.77
CA LEU A 291 31.40 3.77 39.24
C LEU A 291 30.73 3.38 40.56
N SER A 292 30.38 2.11 40.76
CA SER A 292 29.78 1.67 42.03
C SER A 292 30.76 1.81 43.20
N ARG A 293 32.06 1.48 43.03
CA ARG A 293 33.09 1.74 44.05
C ARG A 293 33.31 3.23 44.32
N LEU A 294 33.17 4.10 43.32
CA LEU A 294 33.37 5.54 43.50
C LEU A 294 32.18 6.22 44.21
N VAL A 295 30.97 5.69 44.05
CA VAL A 295 29.74 6.21 44.70
C VAL A 295 29.50 5.60 46.09
N PHE A 296 29.91 4.35 46.33
CA PHE A 296 29.64 3.64 47.60
C PHE A 296 30.89 3.30 48.43
N GLY A 297 32.09 3.69 47.98
CA GLY A 297 33.37 3.33 48.62
C GLY A 297 33.94 4.32 49.64
N SER A 298 33.30 5.47 49.87
CA SER A 298 33.80 6.50 50.78
C SER A 298 33.26 6.35 52.20
N SER A 299 33.98 5.61 53.05
CA SER A 299 33.87 5.70 54.51
C SER A 299 35.23 5.40 55.17
N SER A 300 35.58 6.18 56.21
CA SER A 300 36.88 6.29 56.90
C SER A 300 38.06 6.81 56.02
N GLU A 301 38.96 7.69 56.49
CA GLU A 301 38.99 8.54 57.70
C GLU A 301 39.93 9.75 57.44
N ILE A 302 39.84 10.83 58.23
CA ILE A 302 40.67 12.05 58.08
C ILE A 302 41.87 12.02 59.02
N GLN A 303 43.07 12.38 58.55
CA GLN A 303 44.13 12.95 59.40
C GLN A 303 45.05 13.92 58.62
N ASP A 304 45.50 14.95 59.32
CA ASP A 304 46.11 16.18 58.78
C ASP A 304 47.66 16.22 58.80
N ALA A 305 48.17 17.24 58.07
CA ALA A 305 49.30 18.14 58.45
C ALA A 305 50.68 18.02 57.75
N GLN A 306 50.98 19.08 56.94
CA GLN A 306 52.19 19.95 56.97
C GLN A 306 53.61 19.36 56.69
N SER A 307 54.61 20.09 56.16
CA SER A 307 54.73 21.42 55.50
C SER A 307 56.15 21.65 54.92
N ASN A 308 56.29 22.54 53.91
CA ASN A 308 57.45 23.40 53.58
C ASN A 308 58.80 22.73 53.13
N SER A 309 59.73 23.36 52.40
CA SER A 309 59.83 24.60 51.57
C SER A 309 61.03 24.42 50.58
N THR A 310 61.29 25.24 49.54
CA THR A 310 62.07 26.51 49.60
C THR A 310 62.31 27.06 48.16
N GLN A 311 61.91 28.33 47.90
CA GLN A 311 62.58 29.49 47.25
C GLN A 311 63.73 29.31 46.20
N SER A 312 64.01 30.21 45.23
CA SER A 312 63.44 31.52 44.79
C SER A 312 64.08 32.05 43.46
N SER A 313 63.41 33.03 42.81
CA SER A 313 63.91 34.04 41.81
C SER A 313 64.48 33.53 40.46
N VAL A 314 64.50 34.27 39.33
CA VAL A 314 64.52 35.73 39.04
C VAL A 314 63.63 36.10 37.82
N SER A 315 63.23 37.37 37.69
CA SER A 315 62.39 37.93 36.61
C SER A 315 63.10 38.20 35.27
N GLN A 316 62.32 38.30 34.17
CA GLN A 316 62.12 39.50 33.31
C GLN A 316 62.05 39.27 31.77
N SER A 317 60.99 39.84 31.16
CA SER A 317 60.82 40.35 29.78
C SER A 317 60.82 39.46 28.51
N SER A 318 59.60 39.34 27.94
CA SER A 318 59.25 39.39 26.48
C SER A 318 59.72 38.24 25.56
N SER A 319 58.95 37.74 24.58
CA SER A 319 57.91 38.41 23.77
C SER A 319 57.00 37.39 23.02
N VAL A 320 55.83 37.85 22.53
CA VAL A 320 54.92 37.31 21.47
C VAL A 320 54.79 35.77 21.33
N SER A 321 53.62 35.12 21.49
CA SER A 321 52.51 35.20 20.51
C SER A 321 51.28 34.38 20.93
N ASN A 322 50.10 34.99 20.75
CA ASN A 322 48.81 34.45 20.26
C ASN A 322 48.65 32.93 19.98
N LYS A 323 47.49 32.31 20.20
CA LYS A 323 46.24 32.69 20.91
C LYS A 323 45.38 31.42 20.94
N ALA A 324 44.92 30.99 22.13
CA ALA A 324 43.93 29.93 22.25
C ALA A 324 42.56 30.51 22.63
N ASP A 325 41.53 29.78 22.29
CA ASP A 325 40.11 30.12 22.42
C ASP A 325 39.64 30.19 23.88
N SER A 326 38.69 31.07 24.18
CA SER A 326 37.92 31.02 25.43
C SER A 326 36.58 31.75 25.30
N SER A 327 35.55 30.97 24.97
CA SER A 327 34.26 30.90 25.67
C SER A 327 33.79 32.07 26.54
N SER A 328 32.52 32.45 26.31
CA SER A 328 31.46 32.82 27.27
C SER A 328 30.75 34.11 26.85
N ASN A 329 29.48 34.39 27.13
CA ASN A 329 28.26 33.70 27.58
C ASN A 329 27.33 34.87 27.97
N SER A 330 26.00 34.69 28.01
CA SER A 330 25.00 35.71 28.40
C SER A 330 24.90 36.95 27.45
N SER A 331 23.78 37.65 27.27
CA SER A 331 22.40 37.48 27.78
C SER A 331 21.39 38.19 26.86
N VAL A 332 20.12 37.73 26.90
CA VAL A 332 18.90 38.51 26.57
C VAL A 332 18.83 39.81 27.42
N SER A 333 18.13 40.92 27.10
CA SER A 333 17.24 41.33 25.99
C SER A 333 17.73 42.72 25.46
N ASP A 334 17.00 43.66 24.80
CA ASP A 334 15.59 43.82 24.36
C ASP A 334 15.50 44.93 23.27
N GLY A 335 14.29 45.21 22.74
CA GLY A 335 13.94 46.49 22.09
C GLY A 335 13.96 46.49 20.55
N GLY A 336 12.77 46.67 19.94
CA GLY A 336 12.58 46.69 18.48
C GLY A 336 12.36 48.09 17.86
N ASN A 337 11.57 48.11 16.78
CA ASN A 337 11.27 49.24 15.88
C ASN A 337 12.45 49.72 14.99
N SER A 338 12.25 50.13 13.74
CA SER A 338 11.06 50.08 12.86
C SER A 338 11.42 50.47 11.41
N ASN A 339 10.50 50.19 10.48
CA ASN A 339 10.40 50.74 9.12
C ASN A 339 11.41 50.21 8.09
N THR A 340 11.06 49.24 7.24
CA THR A 340 10.14 49.28 6.07
C THR A 340 10.66 50.09 4.87
N ALA A 341 11.05 49.36 3.84
CA ALA A 341 10.78 49.73 2.44
C ALA A 341 10.10 48.52 1.79
N ALA A 342 8.84 48.68 1.37
CA ALA A 342 8.06 47.60 0.79
C ALA A 342 8.32 47.49 -0.71
N SER A 343 8.51 46.26 -1.21
CA SER A 343 8.07 45.87 -2.55
C SER A 343 6.87 44.92 -2.40
N GLY A 344 5.86 45.12 -3.23
CA GLY A 344 4.49 44.70 -2.91
C GLY A 344 4.16 43.24 -3.19
N SER A 345 3.17 42.76 -2.43
CA SER A 345 2.11 41.82 -2.85
C SER A 345 2.51 40.48 -3.48
N GLY A 346 2.60 39.45 -2.62
CA GLY A 346 2.40 38.05 -2.98
C GLY A 346 1.92 37.26 -1.75
N GLY A 347 0.73 36.67 -1.80
CA GLY A 347 0.15 35.93 -0.66
C GLY A 347 0.94 34.64 -0.33
N PRO A 348 0.76 34.07 0.88
CA PRO A 348 1.51 32.89 1.31
C PRO A 348 1.25 31.70 0.37
N SER A 349 2.31 31.24 -0.28
CA SER A 349 2.25 30.25 -1.35
C SER A 349 1.59 28.94 -0.88
N GLY A 350 0.58 28.47 -1.63
CA GLY A 350 -0.26 27.33 -1.23
C GLY A 350 0.44 25.97 -1.16
N SER A 351 1.71 25.86 -1.56
CA SER A 351 2.47 24.61 -1.57
C SER A 351 2.61 23.98 -0.18
N GLY A 352 3.10 24.73 0.81
CA GLY A 352 3.39 24.19 2.15
C GLY A 352 2.16 23.62 2.87
N ARG A 353 0.98 24.23 2.68
CA ARG A 353 -0.29 23.70 3.21
C ARG A 353 -0.71 22.43 2.47
N LEU A 354 -0.51 22.37 1.15
CA LEU A 354 -0.88 21.24 0.32
C LEU A 354 0.03 20.02 0.55
N ASP A 355 1.32 20.25 0.79
CA ASP A 355 2.27 19.19 1.15
C ASP A 355 2.02 18.68 2.58
N GLY A 356 1.60 19.55 3.50
CA GLY A 356 1.06 19.17 4.81
C GLY A 356 -0.21 18.32 4.73
N LEU A 357 -1.11 18.65 3.81
CA LEU A 357 -2.34 17.87 3.52
C LEU A 357 -2.00 16.47 2.98
N ARG A 358 -1.15 16.40 1.96
CA ARG A 358 -0.70 15.16 1.30
C ARG A 358 -0.03 14.20 2.30
N SER A 359 0.89 14.72 3.12
CA SER A 359 1.61 13.91 4.13
C SER A 359 0.71 13.44 5.28
N MET A 360 -0.26 14.26 5.70
CA MET A 360 -1.17 13.89 6.79
C MET A 360 -2.20 12.83 6.35
N LEU A 361 -2.86 13.01 5.20
CA LEU A 361 -3.94 12.16 4.72
C LEU A 361 -3.50 10.98 3.83
N GLY A 362 -2.25 10.98 3.33
CA GLY A 362 -1.72 9.87 2.52
C GLY A 362 -2.29 9.79 1.10
N LEU A 363 -2.89 10.87 0.59
CA LEU A 363 -3.41 10.97 -0.77
C LEU A 363 -2.44 11.77 -1.64
N TYR A 364 -2.17 11.25 -2.82
CA TYR A 364 -1.48 11.99 -3.88
C TYR A 364 -2.46 13.00 -4.49
N ASP A 365 -1.94 14.17 -4.85
CA ASP A 365 -2.68 15.21 -5.59
C ASP A 365 -4.00 15.71 -4.95
N ILE A 366 -4.06 15.78 -3.62
CA ILE A 366 -5.03 16.67 -2.95
C ILE A 366 -4.83 18.08 -3.52
N GLN A 367 -5.93 18.68 -3.98
CA GLN A 367 -6.04 20.09 -4.37
C GLN A 367 -6.63 20.92 -3.23
N ASN A 368 -7.64 20.39 -2.53
CA ASN A 368 -8.30 21.04 -1.40
C ASN A 368 -8.82 19.99 -0.40
N LEU A 369 -8.95 20.40 0.86
CA LEU A 369 -9.65 19.67 1.92
C LEU A 369 -10.60 20.62 2.64
N TYR A 370 -11.85 20.20 2.79
CA TYR A 370 -12.91 20.94 3.46
C TYR A 370 -13.50 20.14 4.61
N TYR A 371 -13.88 20.84 5.67
CA TYR A 371 -14.74 20.32 6.72
C TYR A 371 -16.19 20.49 6.26
N THR A 372 -16.94 19.38 6.10
CA THR A 372 -18.27 19.40 5.46
C THR A 372 -19.43 19.17 6.42
N GLY A 373 -19.16 18.62 7.61
CA GLY A 373 -20.16 18.52 8.66
C GLY A 373 -19.72 17.65 9.83
N HIS A 374 -20.51 17.66 10.89
CA HIS A 374 -20.36 16.76 12.03
C HIS A 374 -21.71 16.20 12.48
N THR A 375 -21.68 15.12 13.24
CA THR A 375 -22.83 14.60 13.98
C THR A 375 -22.44 14.39 15.44
N THR A 376 -23.39 14.59 16.35
CA THR A 376 -23.12 14.58 17.80
C THR A 376 -23.96 13.52 18.48
N LYS A 377 -23.31 12.55 19.13
CA LYS A 377 -23.98 11.49 19.90
C LYS A 377 -23.77 11.73 21.39
N LYS A 378 -24.87 11.87 22.14
CA LYS A 378 -24.84 11.90 23.61
C LYS A 378 -24.57 10.49 24.15
N GLY A 379 -23.53 10.35 24.95
CA GLY A 379 -23.20 9.13 25.69
C GLY A 379 -23.24 9.35 27.22
N PRO A 380 -22.98 8.30 28.03
CA PRO A 380 -23.01 8.40 29.49
C PRO A 380 -21.95 9.37 30.05
N ASN A 381 -20.82 9.54 29.36
CA ASN A 381 -19.70 10.39 29.80
C ASN A 381 -19.59 11.70 28.97
N GLY A 382 -20.71 12.21 28.45
CA GLY A 382 -20.76 13.45 27.66
C GLY A 382 -21.04 13.26 26.17
N PHE A 383 -20.76 14.27 25.36
CA PHE A 383 -21.01 14.28 23.91
C PHE A 383 -19.79 13.78 23.12
N LYS A 384 -20.03 12.93 22.11
CA LYS A 384 -19.04 12.54 21.11
C LYS A 384 -19.38 13.17 19.76
N PHE A 385 -18.40 13.83 19.15
CA PHE A 385 -18.50 14.44 17.83
C PHE A 385 -17.85 13.53 16.79
N PHE A 386 -18.60 13.15 15.76
CA PHE A 386 -18.14 12.45 14.56
C PHE A 386 -18.06 13.48 13.44
N ILE A 387 -17.00 13.47 12.65
CA ILE A 387 -16.73 14.52 11.65
C ILE A 387 -16.66 13.92 10.25
N THR A 388 -17.01 14.73 9.24
CA THR A 388 -16.86 14.39 7.83
C THR A 388 -16.01 15.45 7.13
N LEU A 389 -15.01 14.98 6.38
CA LEU A 389 -14.13 15.80 5.56
C LEU A 389 -14.28 15.45 4.08
N GLU A 390 -14.21 16.44 3.20
CA GLU A 390 -14.19 16.29 1.75
C GLU A 390 -12.81 16.69 1.21
N ALA A 391 -12.08 15.78 0.56
CA ALA A 391 -10.90 16.13 -0.23
C ALA A 391 -11.21 16.08 -1.72
N LYS A 392 -10.71 17.09 -2.46
CA LYS A 392 -10.77 17.12 -3.91
C LYS A 392 -9.41 16.80 -4.51
N THR A 393 -9.42 15.92 -5.51
CA THR A 393 -8.24 15.48 -6.28
C THR A 393 -8.57 15.54 -7.79
N PRO A 394 -7.58 15.48 -8.69
CA PRO A 394 -7.82 15.33 -10.13
C PRO A 394 -8.66 14.08 -10.50
N GLU A 395 -8.58 13.02 -9.70
CA GLU A 395 -9.28 11.75 -9.94
C GLU A 395 -10.73 11.74 -9.41
N GLY A 396 -11.09 12.70 -8.56
CA GLY A 396 -12.43 12.78 -7.96
C GLY A 396 -12.47 13.38 -6.55
N THR A 397 -13.67 13.34 -5.98
CA THR A 397 -13.96 13.78 -4.60
C THR A 397 -13.99 12.58 -3.66
N TYR A 398 -13.24 12.67 -2.56
CA TYR A 398 -13.16 11.62 -1.54
C TYR A 398 -13.65 12.14 -0.18
N TYR A 399 -14.30 11.27 0.59
CA TYR A 399 -14.81 11.59 1.92
C TYR A 399 -14.10 10.79 3.02
N PHE A 400 -13.83 11.44 4.16
CA PHE A 400 -13.15 10.85 5.30
C PHE A 400 -13.94 11.10 6.58
N ASP A 401 -14.03 10.08 7.42
CA ASP A 401 -14.74 10.09 8.70
C ASP A 401 -13.76 9.90 9.88
N ASP A 402 -14.30 9.86 11.10
CA ASP A 402 -13.55 9.58 12.32
C ASP A 402 -12.89 8.18 12.30
N THR A 403 -13.50 7.21 11.62
CA THR A 403 -12.93 5.85 11.47
C THR A 403 -11.65 5.88 10.63
N PHE A 404 -11.65 6.60 9.51
CA PHE A 404 -10.46 6.82 8.69
C PHE A 404 -9.37 7.56 9.46
N LEU A 405 -9.73 8.63 10.18
CA LEU A 405 -8.75 9.44 10.93
C LEU A 405 -8.10 8.61 12.05
N ALA A 406 -8.89 7.85 12.81
CA ALA A 406 -8.38 6.94 13.84
C ALA A 406 -7.49 5.83 13.26
N ALA A 407 -7.85 5.25 12.11
CA ALA A 407 -7.05 4.22 11.44
C ALA A 407 -5.71 4.74 10.88
N ASN A 408 -5.53 6.06 10.79
CA ASN A 408 -4.33 6.73 10.28
C ASN A 408 -3.55 7.51 11.35
N ASP A 409 -3.84 7.29 12.65
CA ASP A 409 -3.25 7.99 13.79
C ASP A 409 -3.43 9.54 13.75
N ILE A 410 -4.50 10.01 13.10
CA ILE A 410 -4.85 11.44 13.02
C ILE A 410 -5.84 11.78 14.13
N LYS A 411 -5.41 12.62 15.07
CA LYS A 411 -6.28 13.19 16.10
C LYS A 411 -6.93 14.48 15.58
N TYR A 412 -8.10 14.82 16.10
CA TYR A 412 -8.77 16.08 15.78
C TYR A 412 -9.27 16.80 17.03
N ALA A 413 -9.34 18.12 16.94
CA ALA A 413 -9.99 19.00 17.90
C ALA A 413 -11.00 19.89 17.15
N HIS A 414 -12.26 19.82 17.56
CA HIS A 414 -13.31 20.71 17.10
C HIS A 414 -13.23 22.03 17.86
N TYR A 415 -13.04 23.14 17.15
CA TYR A 415 -13.01 24.47 17.75
C TYR A 415 -14.29 25.25 17.46
N ASP A 416 -14.83 25.12 16.24
CA ASP A 416 -16.01 25.83 15.77
C ASP A 416 -16.65 25.05 14.61
N ASP A 417 -17.91 25.36 14.27
CA ASP A 417 -18.70 24.69 13.23
C ASP A 417 -18.02 24.68 11.85
N CYS A 418 -17.10 25.62 11.61
CA CYS A 418 -16.27 25.72 10.41
C CYS A 418 -14.76 25.73 10.68
N LEU A 419 -14.29 25.34 11.88
CA LEU A 419 -12.87 25.20 12.21
C LEU A 419 -12.58 23.89 12.93
N LEU A 420 -11.89 23.01 12.21
CA LEU A 420 -11.35 21.76 12.72
C LEU A 420 -9.81 21.81 12.68
N LYS A 421 -9.16 21.39 13.76
CA LYS A 421 -7.71 21.17 13.78
C LYS A 421 -7.43 19.67 13.73
N LEU A 422 -6.62 19.24 12.77
CA LEU A 422 -6.05 17.90 12.69
C LEU A 422 -4.62 17.92 13.25
N THR A 423 -4.24 16.85 13.94
CA THR A 423 -2.90 16.66 14.51
C THR A 423 -2.41 15.23 14.25
N LYS A 424 -1.21 15.11 13.68
CA LYS A 424 -0.53 13.83 13.39
C LYS A 424 0.98 14.02 13.64
N ASP A 425 1.58 13.17 14.46
CA ASP A 425 2.94 13.37 14.98
C ASP A 425 3.13 14.82 15.51
N ASN A 426 4.07 15.58 14.95
CA ASN A 426 4.32 17.00 15.29
C ASN A 426 3.62 17.99 14.34
N MET A 427 2.81 17.51 13.38
CA MET A 427 2.14 18.35 12.39
C MET A 427 0.74 18.73 12.85
N ASN A 428 0.43 20.03 12.76
CA ASN A 428 -0.87 20.61 13.02
C ASN A 428 -1.42 21.23 11.74
N LEU A 429 -2.67 20.95 11.40
CA LEU A 429 -3.32 21.44 10.19
C LEU A 429 -4.72 21.95 10.52
N ASN A 430 -5.02 23.19 10.13
CA ASN A 430 -6.36 23.76 10.24
C ASN A 430 -7.14 23.50 8.94
N VAL A 431 -8.34 22.93 9.11
CA VAL A 431 -9.30 22.59 8.06
C VAL A 431 -10.55 23.43 8.27
N PHE A 432 -11.04 24.01 7.19
CA PHE A 432 -12.14 24.98 7.20
C PHE A 432 -13.29 24.48 6.33
N CYS A 433 -14.49 25.03 6.54
CA CYS A 433 -15.59 24.87 5.60
C CYS A 433 -15.21 25.31 4.18
N LYS A 434 -15.93 24.76 3.19
CA LYS A 434 -15.87 25.23 1.81
C LYS A 434 -16.31 26.70 1.75
N PRO A 435 -15.55 27.60 1.11
CA PRO A 435 -15.98 28.99 0.94
C PRO A 435 -17.27 29.03 0.12
N ARG A 436 -18.24 29.84 0.57
CA ARG A 436 -19.42 30.15 -0.24
C ARG A 436 -18.95 30.95 -1.45
N ALA A 437 -19.37 30.55 -2.64
CA ALA A 437 -19.25 31.42 -3.80
C ALA A 437 -20.12 32.65 -3.51
N LEU A 438 -19.58 33.85 -3.73
CA LEU A 438 -20.43 35.01 -3.96
C LEU A 438 -21.05 34.77 -5.32
N ASP A 439 -22.39 34.70 -5.37
CA ASP A 439 -23.09 34.48 -6.64
C ASP A 439 -22.68 35.58 -7.63
N ALA A 440 -22.16 35.16 -8.79
CA ALA A 440 -21.94 36.09 -9.88
C ALA A 440 -23.29 36.73 -10.24
N PRO A 441 -23.35 38.06 -10.47
CA PRO A 441 -24.61 38.70 -10.82
C PRO A 441 -25.18 38.01 -12.06
N VAL A 442 -26.38 37.45 -11.92
CA VAL A 442 -27.08 36.76 -13.01
C VAL A 442 -27.24 37.78 -14.14
N PRO A 443 -26.73 37.51 -15.35
CA PRO A 443 -26.95 38.40 -16.47
C PRO A 443 -28.45 38.46 -16.74
N GLU A 444 -29.00 39.67 -16.64
CA GLU A 444 -30.42 39.95 -16.84
C GLU A 444 -30.83 39.42 -18.21
N ARG A 445 -31.76 38.44 -18.23
CA ARG A 445 -32.27 37.90 -19.49
C ARG A 445 -33.03 39.02 -20.19
N ALA A 446 -32.54 39.44 -21.35
CA ALA A 446 -33.29 40.31 -22.24
C ALA A 446 -34.63 39.63 -22.59
N GLU A 447 -35.74 40.16 -22.08
CA GLU A 447 -37.08 39.72 -22.46
C GLU A 447 -37.33 40.06 -23.92
N VAL A 448 -37.15 39.08 -24.81
CA VAL A 448 -37.63 39.18 -26.18
C VAL A 448 -39.15 39.09 -26.15
N LYS A 449 -39.82 40.25 -26.05
CA LYS A 449 -41.26 40.36 -26.29
C LYS A 449 -41.56 40.02 -27.74
N LEU A 450 -42.00 38.78 -27.97
CA LEU A 450 -42.71 38.41 -29.19
C LEU A 450 -44.06 39.13 -29.17
N ASN A 451 -44.11 40.32 -29.76
CA ASN A 451 -45.37 40.99 -30.05
C ASN A 451 -46.15 40.14 -31.07
N SER A 452 -47.34 39.70 -30.68
CA SER A 452 -48.29 39.00 -31.55
C SER A 452 -48.77 39.92 -32.68
N ILE A 453 -48.38 39.62 -33.92
CA ILE A 453 -48.95 40.23 -35.13
C ILE A 453 -49.14 39.11 -36.17
N PHE A 454 -50.40 38.64 -36.24
CA PHE A 454 -51.01 37.70 -37.20
C PHE A 454 -50.50 36.25 -37.25
#